data_AF-A0A1G2R4T0-F1
#
_entry.id   AF-A0A1G2R4T0-F1
#
_cell.length_a   1.000
_cell.length_b   1.000
_cell.length_c   1.000
_cell.angle_alpha   90.00
_cell.angle_beta   90.00
_cell.angle_gamma   90.00
#
_symmetry.space_group_name_H-M   'P 1'
#
loop_
_entity.id
_entity.type
_entity.pdbx_description
1 polymer ?
#
loop_
_entity_poly.entity_id
_entity_poly.type
_entity_poly.pdbx_seq_one_letter_code
_entity_poly.pdbx_strand_id
1 'polypeptide(L)'
;MKHALSHKGFTFIELILYVSISAVMLLAILAFLSSLLQSRIKNQTIAEVEQQGLQAMHMITQAVRNASAIGTPAQGASAAVLSVGTIAAGNDPTVFDLAGGVIRMKEGAGDAVPLTNSRIIGSALAFQNLSRASTPGTVRIQFTLAHRNPEGRNEYSFSRVFIGSATLRQP
;
A
#
# COMPACT_ATOMS: atom_id res chain seq x y z
N MET A 1 -44.18 -39.58 52.89
CA MET A 1 -44.85 -38.34 52.40
C MET A 1 -43.84 -37.57 51.57
N LYS A 2 -44.07 -37.42 50.27
CA LYS A 2 -43.21 -36.62 49.37
C LYS A 2 -43.83 -35.23 49.25
N HIS A 3 -43.19 -34.22 49.83
CA HIS A 3 -43.58 -32.82 49.60
C HIS A 3 -43.17 -32.44 48.17
N ALA A 4 -44.16 -32.15 47.32
CA ALA A 4 -43.90 -31.54 46.02
C ALA A 4 -43.44 -30.09 46.24
N LEU A 5 -42.22 -29.77 45.82
CA LEU A 5 -41.65 -28.42 45.89
C LEU A 5 -42.33 -27.54 44.82
N SER A 6 -43.13 -26.56 45.27
CA SER A 6 -43.73 -25.54 44.40
C SER A 6 -42.63 -24.66 43.80
N HIS A 7 -42.48 -24.69 42.47
CA HIS A 7 -41.56 -23.81 41.75
C HIS A 7 -42.28 -22.49 41.49
N LYS A 8 -41.86 -21.43 42.20
CA LYS A 8 -42.40 -20.08 41.97
C LYS A 8 -42.08 -19.65 40.53
N GLY A 9 -43.11 -19.26 39.79
CA GLY A 9 -42.96 -18.69 38.45
C GLY A 9 -42.32 -17.30 38.48
N PHE A 10 -41.86 -16.88 37.30
CA PHE A 10 -41.21 -15.59 37.08
C PHE A 10 -42.17 -14.41 37.18
N THR A 11 -41.71 -13.27 37.70
CA THR A 11 -42.51 -12.03 37.64
C THR A 11 -42.30 -11.31 36.31
N PHE A 12 -43.30 -10.56 35.84
CA PHE A 12 -43.22 -9.81 34.58
C PHE A 12 -42.12 -8.74 34.60
N ILE A 13 -41.93 -8.08 35.75
CA ILE A 13 -40.86 -7.07 35.93
C ILE A 13 -39.47 -7.71 35.84
N GLU A 14 -39.30 -8.92 36.37
CA GLU A 14 -38.05 -9.66 36.32
C GLU A 14 -37.71 -10.14 34.89
N LEU A 15 -38.72 -10.55 34.12
CA LEU A 15 -38.58 -10.85 32.69
C LEU A 15 -38.11 -9.61 31.91
N ILE A 16 -38.74 -8.46 32.11
CA ILE A 16 -38.36 -7.20 31.44
C ILE A 16 -36.94 -6.80 31.83
N LEU A 17 -36.57 -6.95 33.09
CA LEU A 17 -35.22 -6.63 33.58
C LEU A 17 -34.17 -7.49 32.87
N TYR A 18 -34.40 -8.80 32.76
CA TYR A 18 -33.47 -9.68 32.04
C TYR A 18 -33.38 -9.39 30.56
N VAL A 19 -34.52 -9.16 29.88
CA VAL A 19 -34.52 -8.77 28.47
C VAL A 19 -33.75 -7.46 28.26
N SER A 20 -33.92 -6.49 29.17
CA SER A 20 -33.22 -5.20 29.11
C SER A 20 -31.71 -5.35 29.29
N ILE A 21 -31.28 -6.12 30.29
CA ILE A 21 -29.85 -6.39 30.53
C ILE A 21 -29.25 -7.15 29.34
N SER A 22 -29.93 -8.19 28.85
CA SER A 22 -29.48 -8.93 27.67
C SER A 22 -29.39 -8.03 26.43
N ALA A 23 -30.34 -7.10 26.23
CA ALA A 23 -30.30 -6.15 25.14
C ALA A 23 -29.08 -5.22 25.23
N VAL A 24 -28.78 -4.68 26.42
CA VAL A 24 -27.59 -3.85 26.64
C VAL A 24 -26.30 -4.64 26.39
N MET A 25 -26.23 -5.88 26.87
CA MET A 25 -25.07 -6.75 26.64
C MET A 25 -24.88 -7.05 25.15
N LEU A 26 -25.96 -7.36 24.42
CA LEU A 26 -25.91 -7.60 22.99
C LEU A 26 -25.42 -6.38 22.22
N LEU A 27 -25.90 -5.18 22.57
CA LEU A 27 -25.43 -3.93 21.96
C LEU A 27 -23.93 -3.70 22.21
N ALA A 28 -23.45 -3.97 23.43
CA ALA A 28 -22.03 -3.85 23.75
C ALA A 28 -21.15 -4.82 22.93
N ILE A 29 -21.60 -6.07 22.78
CA ILE A 29 -20.91 -7.09 21.97
C ILE A 29 -20.86 -6.67 20.50
N LEU A 30 -21.97 -6.16 19.95
CA LEU A 30 -22.03 -5.71 18.56
C LEU A 30 -21.13 -4.49 18.31
N ALA A 31 -21.10 -3.53 19.24
CA ALA A 31 -20.19 -2.38 19.15
C ALA A 31 -18.72 -2.83 19.18
N PHE A 32 -18.38 -3.76 20.07
CA PHE A 32 -17.03 -4.32 20.15
C PHE A 32 -16.64 -5.07 18.87
N LEU A 33 -17.53 -5.91 18.33
CA LEU A 33 -17.30 -6.63 17.08
C LEU A 33 -17.06 -5.67 15.91
N SER A 34 -17.84 -4.59 15.82
CA SER A 34 -17.65 -3.55 14.80
C SER A 34 -16.26 -2.92 14.88
N SER A 35 -15.80 -2.58 16.10
CA SER A 35 -14.46 -2.03 16.33
C SER A 35 -13.34 -3.00 15.92
N LEU A 36 -13.49 -4.30 16.23
CA LEU A 36 -12.55 -5.33 15.82
C LEU A 36 -12.47 -5.47 14.29
N LEU A 37 -13.62 -5.47 13.60
CA LEU A 37 -13.66 -5.56 12.14
C LEU A 37 -13.00 -4.35 11.47
N GLN A 38 -13.27 -3.13 11.97
CA GLN A 38 -12.63 -1.91 11.47
C GLN A 38 -11.11 -1.96 11.67
N SER A 39 -10.65 -2.42 12.83
CA SER A 39 -9.22 -2.57 13.14
C SER A 39 -8.55 -3.59 12.22
N ARG A 40 -9.21 -4.72 11.94
CA ARG A 40 -8.71 -5.72 10.99
C ARG A 40 -8.57 -5.15 9.57
N ILE A 41 -9.58 -4.43 9.08
CA ILE A 41 -9.54 -3.81 7.74
C ILE A 41 -8.44 -2.75 7.67
N LYS A 42 -8.26 -1.97 8.73
CA LYS A 42 -7.17 -0.98 8.82
C LYS A 42 -5.80 -1.64 8.71
N ASN A 43 -5.57 -2.71 9.48
CA ASN A 43 -4.31 -3.44 9.42
C ASN A 43 -4.05 -4.06 8.04
N GLN A 44 -5.09 -4.58 7.38
CA GLN A 44 -4.97 -5.08 6.02
C GLN A 44 -4.63 -3.94 5.03
N THR A 45 -5.28 -2.79 5.15
CA THR A 45 -5.00 -1.60 4.32
C THR A 45 -3.54 -1.16 4.45
N ILE A 46 -3.02 -1.13 5.68
CA ILE A 46 -1.61 -0.80 5.96
C ILE A 46 -0.69 -1.81 5.27
N ALA A 47 -0.94 -3.11 5.48
CA ALA A 47 -0.13 -4.18 4.90
C ALA A 47 -0.12 -4.11 3.36
N GLU A 48 -1.26 -3.87 2.72
CA GLU A 48 -1.36 -3.79 1.25
C GLU A 48 -0.55 -2.62 0.68
N VAL A 49 -0.63 -1.43 1.29
CA VAL A 49 0.17 -0.25 0.87
C VAL A 49 1.66 -0.52 1.05
N GLU A 50 2.06 -1.12 2.17
CA GLU A 50 3.46 -1.41 2.47
C GLU A 50 4.06 -2.47 1.57
N GLN A 51 3.39 -3.61 1.40
CA GLN A 51 3.86 -4.70 0.56
C GLN A 51 4.01 -4.25 -0.90
N GLN A 52 3.03 -3.52 -1.43
CA GLN A 52 3.11 -3.03 -2.82
C GLN A 52 4.14 -1.92 -2.98
N GLY A 53 4.31 -1.05 -1.99
CA GLY A 53 5.36 -0.03 -2.04
C GLY A 53 6.76 -0.62 -1.98
N LEU A 54 6.98 -1.64 -1.13
CA LEU A 54 8.24 -2.39 -1.10
C LEU A 54 8.48 -3.11 -2.41
N GLN A 55 7.48 -3.80 -2.96
CA GLN A 55 7.58 -4.50 -4.24
C GLN A 55 7.92 -3.53 -5.39
N ALA A 56 7.23 -2.39 -5.49
CA ALA A 56 7.52 -1.35 -6.48
C ALA A 56 8.95 -0.81 -6.32
N MET A 57 9.38 -0.52 -5.08
CA MET A 57 10.75 -0.07 -4.80
C MET A 57 11.79 -1.14 -5.18
N HIS A 58 11.52 -2.42 -4.91
CA HIS A 58 12.41 -3.51 -5.29
C HIS A 58 12.56 -3.62 -6.81
N MET A 59 11.46 -3.53 -7.55
CA MET A 59 11.49 -3.57 -9.03
C MET A 59 12.27 -2.39 -9.61
N ILE A 60 12.00 -1.16 -9.16
CA ILE A 60 12.71 0.05 -9.61
C ILE A 60 14.21 -0.05 -9.27
N THR A 61 14.55 -0.38 -8.03
CA THR A 61 15.95 -0.46 -7.61
C THR A 61 16.70 -1.59 -8.31
N GLN A 62 16.03 -2.70 -8.64
CA GLN A 62 16.62 -3.78 -9.41
C GLN A 62 16.87 -3.38 -10.86
N ALA A 63 15.91 -2.70 -11.50
CA ALA A 63 16.09 -2.17 -12.85
C ALA A 63 17.27 -1.19 -12.91
N VAL A 64 17.38 -0.27 -11.94
CA VAL A 64 18.55 0.64 -11.84
C VAL A 64 19.84 -0.14 -11.62
N ARG A 65 19.88 -1.11 -10.70
CA ARG A 65 21.12 -1.88 -10.45
C ARG A 65 21.60 -2.67 -11.67
N ASN A 66 20.69 -3.13 -12.51
CA ASN A 66 20.98 -3.94 -13.70
C ASN A 66 21.11 -3.11 -14.99
N ALA A 67 20.93 -1.79 -14.90
CA ALA A 67 21.05 -0.90 -16.05
C ALA A 67 22.52 -0.67 -16.42
N SER A 68 22.76 -0.38 -17.70
CA SER A 68 24.05 0.07 -18.21
C SER A 68 24.25 1.57 -18.04
N ALA A 69 23.17 2.35 -18.15
CA ALA A 69 23.21 3.81 -18.04
C ALA A 69 21.89 4.39 -17.52
N ILE A 70 21.97 5.59 -16.95
CA ILE A 70 20.79 6.39 -16.59
C ILE A 70 20.54 7.38 -17.72
N GLY A 71 19.43 7.23 -18.43
CA GLY A 71 19.04 8.15 -19.51
C GLY A 71 18.31 9.39 -19.00
N THR A 72 17.40 9.23 -18.04
CA THR A 72 16.63 10.33 -17.43
C THR A 72 16.35 10.01 -15.96
N PRO A 73 16.45 10.96 -15.02
CA PRO A 73 16.87 12.35 -15.20
C PRO A 73 18.35 12.52 -15.54
N ALA A 74 18.71 13.64 -16.17
CA ALA A 74 20.10 14.03 -16.40
C ALA A 74 20.85 14.16 -15.06
N GLN A 75 22.18 14.07 -15.10
CA GLN A 75 23.03 14.13 -13.91
C GLN A 75 22.75 15.39 -13.07
N GLY A 76 22.50 15.22 -11.77
CA GLY A 76 22.17 16.30 -10.84
C GLY A 76 20.71 16.80 -10.90
N ALA A 77 19.93 16.37 -11.89
CA ALA A 77 18.55 16.78 -12.08
C ALA A 77 17.55 15.84 -11.41
N SER A 78 16.32 16.31 -11.28
CA SER A 78 15.16 15.54 -10.83
C SER A 78 14.08 15.49 -11.91
N ALA A 79 13.36 14.38 -12.01
CA ALA A 79 12.23 14.20 -12.91
C ALA A 79 11.17 13.27 -12.30
N ALA A 80 9.93 13.34 -12.79
CA ALA A 80 8.87 12.38 -12.44
C ALA A 80 8.95 11.07 -13.24
N VAL A 81 9.92 10.96 -14.15
CA VAL A 81 10.16 9.82 -15.02
C VAL A 81 11.60 9.36 -14.83
N LEU A 82 11.79 8.06 -14.74
CA LEU A 82 13.10 7.41 -14.77
C LEU A 82 13.20 6.61 -16.05
N SER A 83 14.26 6.81 -16.82
CA SER A 83 14.60 5.97 -17.96
C SER A 83 16.00 5.43 -17.76
N VAL A 84 16.14 4.12 -17.82
CA VAL A 84 17.43 3.42 -17.70
C VAL A 84 17.68 2.56 -18.93
N GLY A 85 18.92 2.60 -19.40
CA GLY A 85 19.38 1.77 -20.50
C GLY A 85 19.64 0.34 -20.02
N THR A 86 19.21 -0.66 -20.79
CA THR A 86 19.45 -2.08 -20.45
C THR A 86 20.30 -2.77 -21.51
N ILE A 87 21.03 -3.83 -21.12
CA ILE A 87 21.91 -4.57 -22.03
C ILE A 87 21.11 -5.44 -23.01
N ALA A 88 19.90 -5.86 -22.63
CA ALA A 88 19.01 -6.64 -23.48
C ALA A 88 18.19 -5.72 -24.38
N ALA A 89 18.50 -5.69 -25.68
CA ALA A 89 17.87 -4.78 -26.65
C ALA A 89 16.32 -4.85 -26.69
N GLY A 90 15.72 -5.97 -26.30
CA GLY A 90 14.25 -6.10 -26.22
C GLY A 90 13.58 -5.26 -25.11
N ASN A 91 14.32 -4.95 -24.04
CA ASN A 91 13.81 -4.24 -22.86
C ASN A 91 14.39 -2.82 -22.74
N ASP A 92 15.17 -2.38 -23.73
CA ASP A 92 15.84 -1.09 -23.76
C ASP A 92 14.98 -0.02 -24.47
N PRO A 93 14.68 1.13 -23.84
CA PRO A 93 14.90 1.47 -22.44
C PRO A 93 13.82 0.90 -21.51
N THR A 94 14.17 0.72 -20.23
CA THR A 94 13.18 0.51 -19.18
C THR A 94 12.79 1.86 -18.57
N VAL A 95 11.50 2.18 -18.62
CA VAL A 95 10.95 3.48 -18.22
C VAL A 95 9.96 3.29 -17.07
N PHE A 96 10.11 4.10 -16.02
CA PHE A 96 9.16 4.20 -14.91
C PHE A 96 8.51 5.57 -14.90
N ASP A 97 7.19 5.59 -14.83
CA ASP A 97 6.39 6.80 -14.79
C ASP A 97 5.17 6.66 -13.85
N LEU A 98 4.49 7.78 -13.64
CA LEU A 98 3.23 7.85 -12.93
C LEU A 98 2.16 8.42 -13.88
N ALA A 99 1.11 7.66 -14.14
CA ALA A 99 -0.05 8.16 -14.88
C ALA A 99 -1.36 7.64 -14.29
N GLY A 100 -2.37 8.50 -14.23
CA GLY A 100 -3.68 8.14 -13.68
C GLY A 100 -3.64 7.66 -12.22
N GLY A 101 -2.60 8.06 -11.47
CA GLY A 101 -2.39 7.59 -10.10
C GLY A 101 -1.83 6.17 -10.00
N VAL A 102 -1.25 5.62 -11.06
CA VAL A 102 -0.63 4.29 -11.06
C VAL A 102 0.84 4.42 -11.47
N ILE A 103 1.74 3.82 -10.67
CA ILE A 103 3.16 3.71 -11.02
C ILE A 103 3.29 2.55 -12.00
N ARG A 104 3.95 2.80 -13.14
CA ARG A 104 4.06 1.82 -14.23
C ARG A 104 5.50 1.61 -14.64
N MET A 105 5.74 0.48 -15.29
CA MET A 105 7.01 0.12 -15.90
C MET A 105 6.75 -0.22 -17.36
N LYS A 106 7.56 0.34 -18.26
CA LYS A 106 7.55 0.04 -19.69
C LYS A 106 8.93 -0.44 -20.09
N GLU A 107 9.00 -1.61 -20.70
CA GLU A 107 10.25 -2.19 -21.22
C GLU A 107 10.26 -2.11 -22.74
N GLY A 108 11.23 -1.38 -23.31
CA GLY A 108 11.39 -1.23 -24.75
C GLY A 108 10.11 -0.74 -25.46
N ALA A 109 9.69 -1.48 -26.48
CA ALA A 109 8.48 -1.18 -27.26
C ALA A 109 7.19 -1.76 -26.65
N GLY A 110 7.27 -2.48 -25.53
CA GLY A 110 6.12 -3.10 -24.88
C GLY A 110 5.14 -2.12 -24.26
N ASP A 111 3.99 -2.62 -23.82
CA ASP A 111 3.00 -1.83 -23.09
C ASP A 111 3.46 -1.50 -21.67
N ALA A 112 2.97 -0.39 -21.13
CA ALA A 112 3.22 -0.01 -19.75
C ALA A 112 2.44 -0.92 -18.78
N VAL A 113 3.16 -1.65 -17.93
CA VAL A 113 2.61 -2.57 -16.94
C VAL A 113 2.52 -1.87 -15.58
N PRO A 114 1.36 -1.92 -14.89
CA PRO A 114 1.22 -1.34 -13.56
C PRO A 114 2.02 -2.12 -12.51
N LEU A 115 2.72 -1.40 -11.61
CA LEU A 115 3.48 -1.99 -10.51
C LEU A 115 2.63 -2.19 -9.25
N THR A 116 1.47 -1.55 -9.19
CA THR A 116 0.51 -1.64 -8.08
C THR A 116 -0.84 -2.11 -8.59
N ASN A 117 -1.68 -2.64 -7.70
CA ASN A 117 -3.04 -3.04 -8.04
C ASN A 117 -4.00 -1.82 -8.07
N SER A 118 -5.25 -2.07 -8.46
CA SER A 118 -6.29 -1.03 -8.57
C SER A 118 -6.77 -0.42 -7.25
N ARG A 119 -6.42 -1.01 -6.11
CA ARG A 119 -6.77 -0.49 -4.77
C ARG A 119 -5.76 0.55 -4.29
N ILE A 120 -4.58 0.62 -4.89
CA ILE A 120 -3.52 1.54 -4.49
C ILE A 120 -3.38 2.66 -5.51
N ILE A 121 -3.23 3.89 -5.00
CA ILE A 121 -3.02 5.09 -5.79
C ILE A 121 -1.63 5.64 -5.45
N GLY A 122 -0.81 5.79 -6.48
CA GLY A 122 0.49 6.45 -6.43
C GLY A 122 0.40 7.96 -6.67
N SER A 123 1.26 8.71 -5.99
CA SER A 123 1.42 10.15 -6.16
C SER A 123 2.86 10.57 -5.83
N ALA A 124 3.21 11.82 -6.15
CA ALA A 124 4.51 12.42 -5.84
C ALA A 124 5.73 11.54 -6.26
N LEU A 125 5.63 10.86 -7.41
CA LEU A 125 6.74 10.10 -7.97
C LEU A 125 7.83 11.07 -8.42
N ALA A 126 9.02 10.90 -7.86
CA ALA A 126 10.18 11.70 -8.15
C ALA A 126 11.45 10.84 -8.15
N PHE A 127 12.27 11.06 -9.16
CA PHE A 127 13.59 10.50 -9.29
C PHE A 127 14.59 11.64 -9.28
N GLN A 128 15.70 11.47 -8.57
CA GLN A 128 16.80 12.41 -8.56
C GLN A 128 18.07 11.67 -8.94
N ASN A 129 18.73 12.13 -9.98
CA ASN A 129 20.01 11.58 -10.40
C ASN A 129 21.12 12.22 -9.56
N LEU A 130 21.68 11.44 -8.63
CA LEU A 130 22.75 11.84 -7.72
C LEU A 130 24.14 11.45 -8.24
N SER A 131 24.24 11.04 -9.50
CA SER A 131 25.51 10.63 -10.11
C SER A 131 26.50 11.79 -10.11
N ARG A 132 27.79 11.47 -9.96
CA ARG A 132 28.90 12.41 -10.15
C ARG A 132 29.72 11.98 -11.36
N ALA A 133 30.49 12.92 -11.91
CA ALA A 133 31.45 12.60 -12.96
C ALA A 133 32.39 11.50 -12.48
N SER A 134 32.65 10.50 -13.33
CA SER A 134 33.55 9.38 -13.04
C SER A 134 33.13 8.47 -11.86
N THR A 135 31.85 8.47 -11.47
CA THR A 135 31.30 7.52 -10.48
C THR A 135 30.18 6.68 -11.10
N PRO A 136 29.95 5.44 -10.62
CA PRO A 136 28.76 4.68 -10.98
C PRO A 136 27.50 5.51 -10.73
N GLY A 137 26.55 5.46 -11.67
CA GLY A 137 25.37 6.29 -11.60
C GLY A 137 24.49 5.94 -10.39
N THR A 138 24.01 6.94 -9.64
CA THR A 138 23.12 6.76 -8.48
C THR A 138 21.82 7.52 -8.70
N VAL A 139 20.69 6.86 -8.44
CA VAL A 139 19.36 7.46 -8.47
C VAL A 139 18.73 7.35 -7.09
N ARG A 140 18.23 8.47 -6.56
CA ARG A 140 17.29 8.49 -5.44
C ARG A 140 15.88 8.41 -6.00
N ILE A 141 15.07 7.55 -5.39
CA ILE A 141 13.70 7.24 -5.77
C ILE A 141 12.80 7.66 -4.62
N GLN A 142 11.73 8.38 -4.93
CA GLN A 142 10.70 8.75 -3.96
C GLN A 142 9.31 8.63 -4.60
N PHE A 143 8.36 8.08 -3.86
CA PHE A 143 6.95 8.10 -4.23
C PHE A 143 6.06 7.94 -3.01
N THR A 144 4.79 8.30 -3.15
CA THR A 144 3.77 8.12 -2.12
C THR A 144 2.73 7.15 -2.62
N LEU A 145 2.40 6.14 -1.81
CA LEU A 145 1.26 5.25 -2.08
C LEU A 145 0.19 5.45 -1.02
N ALA A 146 -1.05 5.47 -1.45
CA ALA A 146 -2.23 5.51 -0.59
C ALA A 146 -3.25 4.46 -1.02
N HIS A 147 -4.04 3.95 -0.08
CA HIS A 147 -5.18 3.12 -0.42
C HIS A 147 -6.32 4.00 -0.97
N ARG A 148 -6.98 3.52 -2.02
CA ARG A 148 -8.14 4.17 -2.63
C ARG A 148 -9.30 4.17 -1.65
N ASN A 149 -9.78 5.36 -1.29
CA ASN A 149 -10.82 5.54 -0.27
C ASN A 149 -11.86 6.59 -0.71
N PRO A 150 -12.71 6.30 -1.70
CA PRO A 150 -13.67 7.26 -2.23
C PRO A 150 -14.76 7.64 -1.22
N GLU A 151 -15.06 6.74 -0.28
CA GLU A 151 -16.07 6.93 0.76
C GLU A 151 -15.54 7.62 2.02
N GLY A 152 -14.23 7.94 2.09
CA GLY A 152 -13.64 8.63 3.23
C GLY A 152 -13.62 7.81 4.54
N ARG A 153 -13.71 6.48 4.45
CA ARG A 153 -13.74 5.57 5.60
C ARG A 153 -12.38 5.49 6.31
N ASN A 154 -12.35 5.61 7.63
CA ASN A 154 -11.10 5.70 8.39
C ASN A 154 -10.22 4.43 8.27
N GLU A 155 -10.86 3.27 8.20
CA GLU A 155 -10.24 1.96 8.01
C GLU A 155 -9.45 1.86 6.70
N TYR A 156 -9.83 2.58 5.65
CA TYR A 156 -9.09 2.64 4.37
C TYR A 156 -8.19 3.87 4.25
N SER A 157 -8.17 4.76 5.25
CA SER A 157 -7.37 5.98 5.22
C SER A 157 -5.92 5.71 5.60
N PHE A 158 -5.08 5.32 4.64
CA PHE A 158 -3.65 5.13 4.88
C PHE A 158 -2.83 5.54 3.67
N SER A 159 -1.72 6.23 3.94
CA SER A 159 -0.76 6.70 2.96
C SER A 159 0.64 6.62 3.55
N ARG A 160 1.63 6.26 2.73
CA ARG A 160 3.03 6.16 3.13
C ARG A 160 3.95 6.67 2.03
N VAL A 161 4.98 7.40 2.43
CA VAL A 161 6.07 7.82 1.55
C VAL A 161 7.15 6.75 1.56
N PHE A 162 7.58 6.34 0.37
CA PHE A 162 8.67 5.41 0.13
C PHE A 162 9.85 6.19 -0.43
N ILE A 163 11.02 6.01 0.16
CA ILE A 163 12.28 6.64 -0.26
C ILE A 163 13.33 5.55 -0.32
N GLY A 164 14.10 5.52 -1.40
CA GLY A 164 15.20 4.60 -1.60
C GLY A 164 16.24 5.17 -2.54
N SER A 165 17.34 4.45 -2.71
CA SER A 165 18.34 4.75 -3.73
C SER A 165 18.87 3.46 -4.34
N ALA A 166 19.35 3.57 -5.57
CA ALA A 166 20.03 2.49 -6.27
C ALA A 166 21.20 3.05 -7.07
N THR A 167 22.25 2.24 -7.17
CA THR A 167 23.47 2.55 -7.91
C THR A 167 23.68 1.48 -8.98
N LEU A 168 24.13 1.88 -10.17
CA LEU A 168 24.51 0.98 -11.26
C LEU A 168 25.58 -0.01 -10.78
N ARG A 169 25.47 -1.30 -11.15
CA ARG A 169 26.46 -2.33 -10.78
C ARG A 169 27.57 -2.51 -11.81
N GLN A 170 27.33 -2.17 -13.06
CA GLN A 170 28.31 -2.31 -14.14
C GLN A 170 28.48 -0.95 -14.83
N PRO A 171 29.72 -0.53 -15.12
CA PRO A 171 29.99 0.64 -15.95
C PRO A 171 29.66 0.39 -17.42
#